data_AF-X8DPB3-F1
#
_entry.id   AF-X8DPB3-F1
#
_cell.length_a   1.000
_cell.length_b   1.000
_cell.length_c   1.000
_cell.angle_alpha   90.00
_cell.angle_beta   90.00
_cell.angle_gamma   90.00
#
_symmetry.space_group_name_H-M   'P 1'
#
loop_
_entity.id
_entity.type
_entity.pdbx_description
1 polymer ?
#
loop_
_entity_poly.entity_id
_entity_poly.type
_entity_poly.pdbx_seq_one_letter_code
_entity_poly.pdbx_strand_id
1 'polypeptide(L)'
;MIYLDREQLAEDRAVPVSAEAPTAVPHVSCGQVIASQWLVIVDPRTGAELPEGEIGEIWLHGDNIGAGYWGRPRETASTFGNRLHSRLEKNSHATGTAQDSRWLRTGDLGVYLNNNLYVTGRIKDLIIIDGRNHYPQDIEATASHACPAVRSGYVAAFPVAANQLAEAAIADTSERLVIVAERAPGCGRVEQARSSRPSAPPSRAPTPYP
;
A
#
# COMPACT_ATOMS: atom_id res chain seq x y z
N MET A 1 -8.72 17.55 3.16
CA MET A 1 -8.09 16.75 2.10
C MET A 1 -6.73 17.36 1.82
N ILE A 2 -5.73 16.53 1.59
CA ILE A 2 -4.39 16.94 1.15
C ILE A 2 -4.04 16.21 -0.14
N TYR A 3 -3.00 16.65 -0.84
CA TYR A 3 -2.45 15.95 -1.99
C TYR A 3 -1.03 15.53 -1.65
N LEU A 4 -0.73 14.25 -1.88
CA LEU A 4 0.58 13.64 -1.63
C LEU A 4 1.23 13.27 -2.96
N ASP A 5 2.56 13.36 -3.03
CA ASP A 5 3.33 12.97 -4.20
C ASP A 5 3.35 11.44 -4.37
N ARG A 6 2.82 10.95 -5.49
CA ARG A 6 2.77 9.51 -5.84
C ARG A 6 4.13 8.82 -5.80
N GLU A 7 5.19 9.48 -6.28
CA GLU A 7 6.52 8.87 -6.35
C GLU A 7 7.14 8.75 -4.96
N GLN A 8 6.86 9.70 -4.07
CA GLN A 8 7.28 9.62 -2.66
C GLN A 8 6.48 8.57 -1.89
N LEU A 9 5.18 8.44 -2.16
CA LEU A 9 4.35 7.37 -1.58
C LEU A 9 4.89 5.97 -1.92
N ALA A 10 5.46 5.81 -3.13
CA ALA A 10 6.08 4.56 -3.58
C ALA A 10 7.38 4.21 -2.81
N GLU A 11 7.94 5.17 -2.06
CA GLU A 11 9.14 5.03 -1.22
C GLU A 11 8.83 5.26 0.27
N ASP A 12 7.58 4.98 0.69
CA ASP A 12 7.11 5.07 2.07
C ASP A 12 7.23 6.47 2.71
N ARG A 13 7.11 7.53 1.89
CA ARG A 13 7.12 8.92 2.36
C ARG A 13 5.89 9.69 1.88
N ALA A 14 5.32 10.47 2.80
CA ALA A 14 4.18 11.34 2.51
C ALA A 14 4.65 12.79 2.36
N VAL A 15 4.87 13.22 1.13
CA VAL A 15 5.28 14.60 0.80
C VAL A 15 4.09 15.37 0.25
N PRO A 16 3.61 16.42 0.95
CA PRO A 16 2.53 17.27 0.43
C PRO A 16 2.93 18.02 -0.84
N VAL A 17 2.03 18.04 -1.81
CA VAL A 17 2.16 18.77 -3.09
C VAL A 17 0.89 19.57 -3.38
N SER A 18 0.94 20.49 -4.37
CA SER A 18 -0.29 21.16 -4.82
C SER A 18 -1.18 20.20 -5.62
N ALA A 19 -2.48 20.51 -5.69
CA ALA A 19 -3.47 19.68 -6.38
C ALA A 19 -3.21 19.57 -7.89
N GLU A 20 -2.50 20.55 -8.46
CA GLU A 20 -2.16 20.66 -9.87
C GLU A 20 -0.88 19.91 -10.23
N ALA A 21 -0.15 19.37 -9.25
CA ALA A 21 1.07 18.62 -9.52
C ALA A 21 0.73 17.32 -10.30
N PRO A 22 1.53 16.93 -11.32
CA PRO A 22 1.24 15.73 -12.12
C PRO A 22 1.19 14.42 -11.31
N THR A 23 1.90 14.38 -10.18
CA THR A 23 2.00 13.24 -9.26
C THR A 23 1.02 13.33 -8.08
N ALA A 24 0.13 14.33 -8.05
CA ALA A 24 -0.76 14.57 -6.91
C ALA A 24 -1.79 13.44 -6.74
N VAL A 25 -1.82 12.85 -5.55
CA VAL A 25 -2.82 11.85 -5.14
C VAL A 25 -3.60 12.36 -3.93
N PRO A 26 -4.94 12.51 -4.03
CA PRO A 26 -5.74 13.05 -2.94
C PRO A 26 -5.83 12.07 -1.76
N HIS A 27 -5.66 12.58 -0.55
CA HIS A 27 -5.83 11.85 0.70
C HIS A 27 -6.76 12.62 1.65
N VAL A 28 -7.64 11.89 2.33
CA VAL A 28 -8.60 12.46 3.28
C VAL A 28 -8.08 12.23 4.70
N SER A 29 -8.12 13.27 5.53
CA SER A 29 -7.74 13.16 6.94
C SER A 29 -8.76 12.32 7.69
N CYS A 30 -8.27 11.38 8.49
CA CYS A 30 -9.06 10.64 9.49
C CYS A 30 -9.18 11.40 10.82
N GLY A 31 -8.58 12.59 10.92
CA GLY A 31 -8.60 13.44 12.09
C GLY A 31 -7.53 13.07 13.12
N GLN A 32 -7.87 13.26 14.39
CA GLN A 32 -7.00 13.07 15.55
C GLN A 32 -7.48 11.90 16.40
N VAL A 33 -6.53 11.33 17.13
CA VAL A 33 -6.82 10.27 18.10
C VAL A 33 -7.64 10.84 19.24
N ILE A 34 -8.64 10.08 19.69
CA ILE A 34 -9.48 10.47 20.81
C ILE A 34 -8.72 10.38 22.14
N ALA A 35 -9.24 11.01 23.18
CA ALA A 35 -8.65 10.93 24.51
C ALA A 35 -8.53 9.48 25.02
N SER A 36 -7.47 9.20 25.77
CA SER A 36 -7.16 7.87 26.34
C SER A 36 -6.90 6.77 25.30
N GLN A 37 -6.54 7.17 24.09
CA GLN A 37 -6.00 6.30 23.05
C GLN A 37 -4.67 6.83 22.54
N TRP A 38 -3.86 5.93 22.04
CA TRP A 38 -2.60 6.22 21.37
C TRP A 38 -2.56 5.53 20.03
N LEU A 39 -2.02 6.23 19.06
CA LEU A 39 -1.77 5.74 17.72
C LEU A 39 -0.34 6.07 17.37
N VAL A 40 0.41 5.10 16.87
CA VAL A 40 1.76 5.29 16.39
C VAL A 40 1.87 4.72 14.98
N ILE A 41 2.72 5.34 14.18
CA ILE A 41 3.12 4.80 12.88
C ILE A 41 4.40 4.01 13.12
N VAL A 42 4.43 2.77 12.64
CA VAL A 42 5.50 1.81 12.97
C VAL A 42 6.05 1.20 11.70
N ASP A 43 7.38 1.08 11.61
CA ASP A 43 7.97 0.23 10.58
C ASP A 43 7.65 -1.24 10.90
N PRO A 44 6.85 -1.92 10.06
CA PRO A 44 6.40 -3.29 10.33
C PRO A 44 7.54 -4.31 10.34
N ARG A 45 8.72 -3.98 9.79
CA ARG A 45 9.91 -4.83 9.76
C ARG A 45 10.70 -4.74 11.05
N THR A 46 10.85 -3.53 11.60
CA THR A 46 11.72 -3.27 12.76
C THR A 46 10.95 -3.09 14.05
N GLY A 47 9.63 -2.81 14.01
CA GLY A 47 8.83 -2.47 15.18
C GLY A 47 9.20 -1.11 15.81
N ALA A 48 9.94 -0.28 15.08
CA ALA A 48 10.32 1.08 15.49
C ALA A 48 9.20 2.08 15.16
N GLU A 49 8.92 2.99 16.09
CA GLU A 49 8.08 4.15 15.81
C GLU A 49 8.74 5.05 14.76
N LEU A 50 7.95 5.48 13.77
CA LEU A 50 8.39 6.33 12.65
C LEU A 50 8.07 7.81 12.90
N PRO A 51 8.93 8.73 12.43
CA PRO A 51 8.68 10.15 12.52
C PRO A 51 7.53 10.60 11.61
N GLU A 52 7.07 11.84 11.82
CA GLU A 52 6.06 12.47 10.98
C GLU A 52 6.48 12.48 9.49
N GLY A 53 5.53 12.19 8.59
CA GLY A 53 5.76 12.13 7.15
C GLY A 53 6.28 10.79 6.62
N GLU A 54 6.67 9.85 7.48
CA GLU A 54 6.99 8.47 7.07
C GLU A 54 5.76 7.56 7.15
N ILE A 55 5.63 6.67 6.17
CA ILE A 55 4.52 5.72 6.07
C ILE A 55 4.92 4.43 6.78
N GLY A 56 4.03 3.94 7.62
CA GLY A 56 4.20 2.67 8.31
C GLY A 56 2.86 2.05 8.68
N GLU A 57 2.93 0.94 9.37
CA GLU A 57 1.74 0.28 9.92
C GLU A 57 1.19 1.10 11.09
N ILE A 58 -0.13 1.30 11.09
CA ILE A 58 -0.84 1.95 12.17
C ILE A 58 -0.96 0.98 13.34
N TRP A 59 -0.43 1.35 14.49
CA TRP A 59 -0.58 0.58 15.73
C TRP A 59 -1.38 1.37 16.75
N LEU A 60 -2.28 0.68 17.47
CA LEU A 60 -3.19 1.30 18.45
C LEU A 60 -2.96 0.77 19.87
N HIS A 61 -3.12 1.64 20.86
CA HIS A 61 -3.13 1.29 22.28
C HIS A 61 -4.20 2.09 23.03
N GLY A 62 -4.86 1.46 23.99
CA GLY A 62 -5.90 2.09 24.82
C GLY A 62 -6.88 1.07 25.40
N ASP A 63 -7.71 1.52 26.33
CA ASP A 63 -8.64 0.65 27.09
C ASP A 63 -9.76 0.05 26.24
N ASN A 64 -10.01 0.62 25.06
CA ASN A 64 -11.01 0.15 24.11
C ASN A 64 -10.49 -0.96 23.17
N ILE A 65 -9.22 -1.34 23.29
CA ILE A 65 -8.65 -2.42 22.48
C ILE A 65 -9.16 -3.76 23.02
N GLY A 66 -9.72 -4.58 22.13
CA GLY A 66 -10.25 -5.90 22.49
C GLY A 66 -9.16 -6.82 23.07
N ALA A 67 -9.56 -7.75 23.93
CA ALA A 67 -8.64 -8.69 24.56
C ALA A 67 -8.00 -9.70 23.58
N GLY A 68 -8.59 -9.89 22.41
CA GLY A 68 -8.09 -10.82 21.40
C GLY A 68 -9.17 -11.49 20.55
N TYR A 69 -8.73 -12.46 19.77
CA TYR A 69 -9.59 -13.34 18.98
C TYR A 69 -10.06 -14.54 19.80
N TRP A 70 -11.36 -14.85 19.73
CA TRP A 70 -11.95 -15.99 20.43
C TRP A 70 -11.32 -17.33 20.01
N GLY A 71 -10.87 -18.11 20.98
CA GLY A 71 -10.27 -19.43 20.76
C GLY A 71 -8.98 -19.44 19.94
N ARG A 72 -8.36 -18.27 19.72
CA ARG A 72 -7.20 -18.09 18.83
C ARG A 72 -6.04 -17.39 19.55
N PRO A 73 -5.37 -18.05 20.51
CA PRO A 73 -4.36 -17.42 21.36
C PRO A 73 -3.11 -16.99 20.60
N ARG A 74 -2.70 -17.72 19.55
CA ARG A 74 -1.51 -17.38 18.75
C ARG A 74 -1.73 -16.11 17.95
N GLU A 75 -2.85 -16.04 17.24
CA GLU A 75 -3.26 -14.88 16.45
C GLU A 75 -3.53 -13.66 17.36
N THR A 76 -4.09 -13.91 18.55
CA THR A 76 -4.25 -12.87 19.57
C THR A 76 -2.92 -12.26 19.96
N ALA A 77 -1.92 -13.09 20.26
CA ALA A 77 -0.60 -12.62 20.64
C ALA A 77 0.07 -11.84 19.50
N SER A 78 -0.04 -12.30 18.25
CA SER A 78 0.55 -11.61 17.10
C SER A 78 -0.16 -10.31 16.72
N THR A 79 -1.46 -10.18 17.00
CA THR A 79 -2.24 -9.00 16.60
C THR A 79 -2.38 -7.97 17.72
N PHE A 80 -2.63 -8.40 18.96
CA PHE A 80 -2.92 -7.52 20.10
C PHE A 80 -1.77 -7.43 21.11
N GLY A 81 -0.76 -8.30 20.98
CA GLY A 81 0.31 -8.46 21.97
C GLY A 81 1.62 -7.75 21.62
N ASN A 82 1.63 -6.86 20.64
CA ASN A 82 2.85 -6.30 20.07
C ASN A 82 3.49 -5.23 20.97
N ARG A 83 4.79 -5.01 20.81
CA ARG A 83 5.56 -4.01 21.58
C ARG A 83 6.38 -3.16 20.63
N LEU A 84 6.43 -1.86 20.89
CA LEU A 84 7.36 -0.97 20.19
C LEU A 84 8.78 -1.32 20.62
N HIS A 85 9.65 -1.59 19.64
CA HIS A 85 11.06 -1.87 19.90
C HIS A 85 11.84 -0.59 20.20
N SER A 86 11.49 0.52 19.55
CA SER A 86 12.00 1.85 19.85
C SER A 86 10.92 2.90 19.69
N ARG A 87 11.03 3.96 20.49
CA ARG A 87 10.18 5.16 20.41
C ARG A 87 11.03 6.33 19.93
N LEU A 88 10.38 7.33 19.36
CA LEU A 88 11.05 8.58 19.03
C LEU A 88 11.53 9.29 20.30
N GLU A 89 12.73 9.87 20.26
CA GLU A 89 13.26 10.64 21.38
C GLU A 89 12.46 11.91 21.66
N LYS A 90 11.84 12.47 20.62
CA LYS A 90 11.02 13.69 20.66
C LYS A 90 9.74 13.45 19.88
N ASN A 91 8.65 14.05 20.35
CA ASN A 91 7.34 13.99 19.69
C ASN A 91 6.83 12.56 19.44
N SER A 92 7.22 11.59 20.27
CA SER A 92 6.65 10.24 20.21
C SER A 92 5.15 10.30 20.46
N HIS A 93 4.38 9.70 19.56
CA HIS A 93 2.95 9.54 19.72
C HIS A 93 2.61 8.44 20.74
N ALA A 94 3.59 7.68 21.24
CA ALA A 94 3.46 6.79 22.39
C ALA A 94 3.66 7.48 23.75
N THR A 95 3.89 8.80 23.78
CA THR A 95 4.07 9.56 25.04
C THR A 95 2.85 9.38 25.96
N GLY A 96 3.11 9.01 27.22
CA GLY A 96 2.07 8.70 28.21
C GLY A 96 1.74 7.21 28.35
N THR A 97 2.30 6.34 27.50
CA THR A 97 2.20 4.87 27.64
C THR A 97 3.41 4.28 28.36
N ALA A 98 3.22 3.18 29.11
CA ALA A 98 4.32 2.44 29.72
C ALA A 98 5.20 1.77 28.64
N GLN A 99 6.50 1.59 28.91
CA GLN A 99 7.44 1.04 27.92
C GLN A 99 7.04 -0.35 27.42
N ASP A 100 6.38 -1.14 28.27
CA ASP A 100 5.97 -2.51 28.00
C ASP A 100 4.50 -2.67 27.59
N SER A 101 3.82 -1.54 27.31
CA SER A 101 2.47 -1.47 26.75
C SER A 101 2.32 -2.36 25.51
N ARG A 102 1.16 -3.01 25.40
CA ARG A 102 0.81 -3.83 24.24
C ARG A 102 0.04 -3.05 23.19
N TRP A 103 0.31 -3.34 21.93
CA TRP A 103 -0.23 -2.63 20.79
C TRP A 103 -0.98 -3.57 19.84
N LEU A 104 -2.11 -3.07 19.34
CA LEU A 104 -2.86 -3.66 18.25
C LEU A 104 -2.21 -3.30 16.91
N ARG A 105 -1.84 -4.31 16.13
CA ARG A 105 -1.49 -4.19 14.70
C ARG A 105 -2.76 -4.18 13.86
N THR A 106 -3.06 -3.05 13.22
CA THR A 106 -4.29 -2.94 12.40
C THR A 106 -4.14 -3.63 11.04
N GLY A 107 -2.91 -3.73 10.52
CA GLY A 107 -2.63 -4.10 9.14
C GLY A 107 -2.91 -2.99 8.12
N ASP A 108 -3.31 -1.80 8.58
CA ASP A 108 -3.50 -0.63 7.75
C ASP A 108 -2.21 0.21 7.74
N LEU A 109 -1.86 0.75 6.57
CA LEU A 109 -0.76 1.69 6.39
C LEU A 109 -1.28 3.11 6.54
N GLY A 110 -0.47 3.97 7.15
CA GLY A 110 -0.79 5.37 7.28
C GLY A 110 0.39 6.22 7.69
N VAL A 111 0.10 7.50 7.84
CA VAL A 111 1.08 8.53 8.15
C VAL A 111 0.45 9.62 9.02
N TYR A 112 1.26 10.18 9.92
CA TYR A 112 0.95 11.44 10.56
C TYR A 112 1.50 12.60 9.74
N LEU A 113 0.66 13.62 9.51
CA LEU A 113 1.05 14.91 8.95
C LEU A 113 0.23 16.03 9.60
N ASN A 114 0.90 17.07 10.10
CA ASN A 114 0.30 18.23 10.76
C ASN A 114 -0.73 17.81 11.83
N ASN A 115 -0.34 16.87 12.70
CA ASN A 115 -1.19 16.31 13.75
C ASN A 115 -2.52 15.70 13.26
N ASN A 116 -2.55 15.18 12.03
CA ASN A 116 -3.69 14.45 11.46
C ASN A 116 -3.23 13.09 10.94
N LEU A 117 -4.06 12.07 11.13
CA LEU A 117 -3.85 10.75 10.56
C LEU A 117 -4.37 10.70 9.12
N TYR A 118 -3.60 10.08 8.23
CA TYR A 118 -4.02 9.71 6.89
C TYR A 118 -3.79 8.21 6.70
N VAL A 119 -4.83 7.47 6.35
CA VAL A 119 -4.71 6.06 5.95
C VAL A 119 -4.37 6.03 4.46
N THR A 120 -3.27 5.34 4.13
CA THR A 120 -2.77 5.25 2.75
C THR A 120 -3.14 3.92 2.09
N GLY A 121 -3.43 2.87 2.87
CA GLY A 121 -3.87 1.60 2.31
C GLY A 121 -3.76 0.46 3.30
N ARG A 122 -3.67 -0.77 2.80
CA ARG A 122 -3.46 -1.98 3.61
C ARG A 122 -2.14 -2.63 3.28
N ILE A 123 -1.44 -3.09 4.30
CA ILE A 123 -0.11 -3.70 4.13
C ILE A 123 -0.16 -4.96 3.26
N LYS A 124 -1.27 -5.72 3.34
CA LYS A 124 -1.47 -6.96 2.56
C LYS A 124 -1.92 -6.71 1.13
N ASP A 125 -2.44 -5.53 0.85
CA ASP A 125 -2.96 -5.18 -0.47
C ASP A 125 -1.92 -4.38 -1.28
N LEU A 126 -0.84 -3.90 -0.63
CA LEU A 126 0.23 -3.16 -1.30
C LEU A 126 0.89 -4.02 -2.39
N ILE A 127 0.92 -3.50 -3.61
CA ILE A 127 1.51 -4.18 -4.76
C ILE A 127 2.97 -3.72 -4.87
N ILE A 128 3.93 -4.66 -4.86
CA ILE A 128 5.35 -4.34 -4.99
C ILE A 128 5.87 -4.85 -6.33
N ILE A 129 6.27 -3.93 -7.21
CA ILE A 129 6.81 -4.27 -8.54
C ILE A 129 8.16 -3.58 -8.69
N ASP A 130 9.19 -4.35 -9.05
CA ASP A 130 10.57 -3.86 -9.22
C ASP A 130 11.09 -3.04 -8.02
N GLY A 131 10.67 -3.42 -6.80
CA GLY A 131 11.07 -2.77 -5.55
C GLY A 131 10.35 -1.46 -5.25
N ARG A 132 9.27 -1.14 -5.97
CA ARG A 132 8.46 0.07 -5.76
C ARG A 132 7.06 -0.29 -5.27
N ASN A 133 6.56 0.50 -4.33
CA ASN A 133 5.23 0.32 -3.77
C ASN A 133 4.17 0.97 -4.67
N HIS A 134 3.13 0.22 -5.00
CA HIS A 134 1.97 0.67 -5.76
C HIS A 134 0.71 0.40 -4.95
N TYR A 135 -0.02 1.48 -4.66
CA TYR A 135 -1.29 1.39 -3.96
C TYR A 135 -2.39 0.94 -4.93
N PRO A 136 -3.17 -0.11 -4.60
CA PRO A 136 -4.23 -0.64 -5.48
C PRO A 136 -5.19 0.45 -5.96
N GLN A 137 -5.65 1.31 -5.06
CA GLN A 137 -6.61 2.36 -5.39
C GLN A 137 -6.07 3.37 -6.41
N ASP A 138 -4.75 3.55 -6.47
CA ASP A 138 -4.12 4.44 -7.44
C ASP A 138 -4.08 3.79 -8.83
N ILE A 139 -3.76 2.49 -8.91
CA ILE A 139 -3.84 1.71 -10.16
C ILE A 139 -5.29 1.66 -10.65
N GLU A 140 -6.24 1.41 -9.76
CA GLU A 140 -7.67 1.32 -10.06
C GLU A 140 -8.21 2.65 -10.61
N ALA A 141 -7.84 3.77 -9.99
CA ALA A 141 -8.18 5.11 -10.46
C ALA A 141 -7.56 5.39 -11.83
N THR A 142 -6.29 5.06 -12.03
CA THR A 142 -5.62 5.20 -13.33
C THR A 142 -6.30 4.37 -14.41
N ALA A 143 -6.62 3.10 -14.14
CA ALA A 143 -7.29 2.22 -15.09
C ALA A 143 -8.70 2.73 -15.45
N SER A 144 -9.45 3.21 -14.46
CA SER A 144 -10.78 3.79 -14.67
C SER A 144 -10.73 5.09 -15.51
N HIS A 145 -9.72 5.93 -15.34
CA HIS A 145 -9.59 7.18 -16.11
C HIS A 145 -9.05 6.95 -17.52
N ALA A 146 -8.19 5.93 -17.71
CA ALA A 146 -7.58 5.65 -19.00
C ALA A 146 -8.55 5.05 -20.02
N CYS A 147 -9.65 4.42 -19.58
CA CYS A 147 -10.56 3.70 -20.46
C CYS A 147 -12.04 4.00 -20.14
N PRO A 148 -12.79 4.70 -21.01
CA PRO A 148 -14.23 4.94 -20.81
C PRO A 148 -15.09 3.68 -20.73
N ALA A 149 -14.59 2.55 -21.24
CA ALA A 149 -15.26 1.26 -21.16
C ALA A 149 -15.13 0.59 -19.78
N VAL A 150 -14.34 1.16 -18.87
CA VAL A 150 -14.22 0.71 -17.48
C VAL A 150 -15.17 1.52 -16.61
N ARG A 151 -16.00 0.82 -15.83
CA ARG A 151 -16.92 1.46 -14.89
C ARG A 151 -16.15 1.96 -13.66
N SER A 152 -16.22 3.27 -13.42
CA SER A 152 -15.56 3.88 -12.26
C SER A 152 -16.08 3.31 -10.94
N GLY A 153 -15.15 2.98 -10.03
CA GLY A 153 -15.45 2.33 -8.75
C GLY A 153 -15.65 0.80 -8.83
N TYR A 154 -15.56 0.19 -10.01
CA TYR A 154 -15.71 -1.25 -10.22
C TYR A 154 -14.44 -1.84 -10.86
N VAL A 155 -13.30 -1.50 -10.28
CA VAL A 155 -11.97 -1.99 -10.67
C VAL A 155 -11.28 -2.53 -9.43
N ALA A 156 -10.57 -3.64 -9.57
CA ALA A 156 -9.72 -4.21 -8.53
C ALA A 156 -8.34 -4.49 -9.11
N ALA A 157 -7.30 -4.00 -8.43
CA ALA A 157 -5.90 -4.28 -8.74
C ALA A 157 -5.26 -5.12 -7.62
N PHE A 158 -4.59 -6.21 -7.97
CA PHE A 158 -3.94 -7.07 -6.98
C PHE A 158 -2.77 -7.85 -7.59
N PRO A 159 -1.77 -8.24 -6.77
CA PRO A 159 -0.66 -9.06 -7.24
C PRO A 159 -1.08 -10.53 -7.30
N VAL A 160 -0.57 -11.25 -8.29
CA VAL A 160 -0.72 -12.71 -8.43
C VAL A 160 0.65 -13.31 -8.70
N ALA A 161 0.98 -14.42 -8.03
CA ALA A 161 2.21 -15.14 -8.32
C ALA A 161 2.20 -15.64 -9.78
N ALA A 162 3.28 -15.41 -10.52
CA ALA A 162 3.34 -15.68 -11.96
C ALA A 162 2.95 -17.13 -12.26
N ASN A 163 3.44 -18.10 -11.49
CA ASN A 163 3.09 -19.52 -11.62
C ASN A 163 1.60 -19.88 -11.45
N GLN A 164 0.75 -18.96 -10.96
CA GLN A 164 -0.70 -19.13 -10.90
C GLN A 164 -1.39 -18.65 -12.19
N LEU A 165 -0.67 -17.95 -13.07
CA LEU A 165 -1.17 -17.52 -14.38
C LEU A 165 -0.90 -18.61 -15.42
N ALA A 166 -1.87 -18.89 -16.26
CA ALA A 166 -1.86 -19.99 -17.24
C ALA A 166 -0.69 -19.92 -18.26
N GLU A 167 -0.01 -18.77 -18.36
CA GLU A 167 1.05 -18.50 -19.33
C GLU A 167 2.48 -18.52 -18.74
N ALA A 168 2.65 -18.69 -17.43
CA ALA A 168 3.97 -18.62 -16.79
C ALA A 168 4.66 -19.99 -16.67
N ALA A 169 5.99 -19.99 -16.70
CA ALA A 169 6.77 -21.16 -16.33
C ALA A 169 6.52 -21.52 -14.86
N ILE A 170 6.35 -22.81 -14.55
CA ILE A 170 6.03 -23.31 -13.19
C ILE A 170 7.02 -22.82 -12.11
N ALA A 171 8.25 -22.48 -12.52
CA ALA A 171 9.31 -21.99 -11.63
C ALA A 171 9.33 -20.47 -11.42
N ASP A 172 8.50 -19.69 -12.13
CA ASP A 172 8.45 -18.24 -11.97
C ASP A 172 7.60 -17.87 -10.74
N THR A 173 8.28 -17.48 -9.67
CA THR A 173 7.64 -17.02 -8.43
C THR A 173 7.54 -15.50 -8.34
N SER A 174 7.82 -14.77 -9.42
CA SER A 174 7.64 -13.31 -9.44
C SER A 174 6.17 -12.93 -9.29
N GLU A 175 5.89 -11.75 -8.74
CA GLU A 175 4.54 -11.20 -8.69
C GLU A 175 4.21 -10.49 -10.01
N ARG A 176 2.97 -10.68 -10.48
CA ARG A 176 2.41 -10.02 -11.65
C ARG A 176 1.18 -9.23 -11.23
N LEU A 177 1.05 -8.01 -11.75
CA LEU A 177 -0.16 -7.21 -11.56
C LEU A 177 -1.32 -7.78 -12.38
N VAL A 178 -2.44 -8.02 -11.71
CA VAL A 178 -3.73 -8.34 -12.35
C VAL A 178 -4.71 -7.21 -12.07
N ILE A 179 -5.42 -6.77 -13.11
CA ILE A 179 -6.51 -5.79 -13.01
C ILE A 179 -7.78 -6.45 -13.53
N VAL A 180 -8.81 -6.48 -12.68
CA VAL A 180 -10.16 -6.90 -13.04
C VAL A 180 -11.06 -5.67 -13.04
N ALA A 181 -11.81 -5.45 -14.11
CA ALA A 181 -12.66 -4.27 -14.27
C ALA A 181 -14.04 -4.63 -14.82
N GLU A 182 -15.08 -4.04 -14.25
CA GLU A 182 -16.42 -4.09 -14.83
C GLU A 182 -16.51 -3.16 -16.04
N ARG A 183 -17.17 -3.66 -17.08
CA ARG A 183 -17.48 -2.91 -18.30
C ARG A 183 -18.55 -1.85 -18.01
N ALA A 184 -18.29 -0.61 -18.40
CA ALA A 184 -19.27 0.47 -18.30
C ALA A 184 -20.54 0.15 -19.13
N PRO A 185 -21.75 0.48 -18.62
CA PRO A 185 -22.99 0.28 -19.37
C PRO A 185 -22.97 0.99 -20.72
N GLY A 186 -23.55 0.36 -21.75
CA GLY A 186 -23.67 0.96 -23.09
C GLY A 186 -22.39 0.90 -23.95
N CYS A 187 -21.25 0.47 -23.40
CA CYS A 187 -20.06 0.22 -24.20
C CYS A 187 -20.22 -1.11 -24.95
N GLY A 188 -20.21 -1.08 -26.29
CA GLY A 188 -20.13 -2.26 -27.16
C GLY A 188 -18.81 -3.02 -26.98
N ARG A 189 -18.69 -4.25 -27.50
CA ARG A 189 -17.48 -5.10 -27.38
C ARG A 189 -16.26 -4.33 -27.91
N VAL A 190 -15.43 -3.80 -27.00
CA VAL A 190 -14.12 -3.23 -27.37
C VAL A 190 -13.30 -4.39 -27.91
N GLU A 191 -12.86 -4.26 -29.16
CA GLU A 191 -12.01 -5.25 -29.81
C GLU A 191 -10.74 -5.43 -28.98
N GLN A 192 -10.33 -6.67 -28.70
CA GLN A 192 -9.06 -6.94 -28.01
C GLN A 192 -7.93 -6.34 -28.87
N ALA A 193 -7.32 -5.26 -28.40
CA ALA A 193 -6.04 -4.82 -28.94
C ALA A 193 -5.07 -5.99 -28.72
N ARG A 194 -4.67 -6.64 -29.82
CA ARG A 194 -3.64 -7.68 -29.76
C ARG A 194 -2.39 -7.07 -29.16
N SER A 195 -1.99 -7.54 -27.99
CA SER A 195 -0.69 -7.29 -27.40
C SER A 195 0.37 -7.67 -28.44
N SER A 196 0.94 -6.67 -29.13
CA SER A 196 2.12 -6.88 -29.94
C SER A 196 3.30 -7.01 -28.98
N ARG A 197 3.78 -8.25 -28.77
CA ARG A 197 5.10 -8.47 -28.21
C ARG A 197 6.09 -7.59 -28.98
N PRO A 198 6.94 -6.78 -28.33
CA PRO A 198 8.03 -6.10 -29.03
C PRO A 198 8.87 -7.18 -29.73
N SER A 199 9.04 -7.05 -31.04
CA SER A 199 9.84 -7.99 -31.83
C SER A 199 11.27 -7.98 -31.31
N ALA A 200 11.83 -9.16 -31.05
CA ALA A 200 13.22 -9.31 -30.70
C ALA A 200 14.11 -8.61 -31.76
N PRO A 201 15.18 -7.90 -31.35
CA PRO A 201 16.09 -7.29 -32.30
C PRO A 201 16.70 -8.38 -33.19
N PRO A 202 16.93 -8.09 -34.49
CA PRO A 202 17.48 -9.09 -35.41
C PRO A 202 18.85 -9.55 -34.93
N SER A 203 19.04 -10.88 -34.94
CA SER A 203 20.32 -11.54 -34.71
C SER A 203 21.39 -10.91 -35.62
N ARG A 204 22.42 -10.32 -35.01
CA ARG A 204 23.64 -9.92 -35.72
C ARG A 204 24.29 -11.19 -36.27
N ALA A 205 24.45 -11.26 -37.58
CA ALA A 205 25.26 -12.28 -38.24
C ALA A 205 26.71 -12.22 -37.71
N PRO A 206 27.39 -13.36 -37.55
CA PRO A 206 28.77 -13.39 -37.08
C PRO A 206 29.69 -12.71 -38.10
N THR A 207 30.44 -11.72 -37.64
CA THR A 207 31.56 -11.14 -38.38
C THR A 207 32.65 -12.20 -38.59
N PRO A 208 33.10 -12.45 -39.83
CA PRO A 208 34.28 -13.27 -40.06
C PRO A 208 35.51 -12.50 -39.57
N TYR A 209 36.29 -13.11 -38.67
CA TYR A 209 37.59 -12.62 -38.23
C TYR A 209 38.62 -12.72 -39.39
N PRO A 210 39.53 -11.75 -39.52
CA PRO A 210 40.85 -12.00 -40.11
C PRO A 210 41.80 -12.66 -39.11
#